data_AF-W5W4S5-F1
#
_entry.id   AF-W5W4S5-F1
#
_cell.length_a   1.000
_cell.length_b   1.000
_cell.length_c   1.000
_cell.angle_alpha   90.00
_cell.angle_beta   90.00
_cell.angle_gamma   90.00
#
_symmetry.space_group_name_H-M   'P 1'
#
loop_
_entity.id
_entity.type
_entity.pdbx_description
1 polymer ?
#
loop_
_entity_poly.entity_id
_entity_poly.type
_entity_poly.pdbx_seq_one_letter_code
_entity_poly.pdbx_strand_id
1 'polypeptide(L)'
;MPHGTQPVRVLGADLPETLARIAEDRDWAALEALCDQHILAVEGELAIRLLFVLSLVPAEELRARPRLMIAWIGAYYAVNQPHSSELRAYLRHYTELGTRLAATLDIPGETSVATLVTVGTAAMIGLRMQGACAEAEELGERLTVRAAQLSPLPGVDAVPRTGWLSMQRGLTRSLMDDFPAAVELYRQAYQHATVEPITAATALNATANLAMIFGHLGHGAIARQWLDRMRGIESPSERVRFLLTVGGTIAEGWDALDRYDEASLADCLGITGDGTKQLEVWPFVAALVFAHGLRLGDPATSLAHLGALRLSHAPAIVEQGTAVRVMRRAQVELLIATGQATRALQLTKEADPQASWLVLPAARLRLLNSEYEAVRAMASRTSWHETTSRRDARQMLLLRAIAALRMGDRDEARQSLVLLSRVRTPDEVLSLASLSPADREDLFRLGEIALTDEAAQRLALARPVFPERVHLVELTHREHVVLTELDAGLTIAEVARKLVVSVNTVRTQVKSAYRKLGASSREGALMRAYELGVL
;
A
#
# COMPACT_ATOMS: atom_id res chain seq x y z
N MET A 1 5.07 24.37 -24.00
CA MET A 1 5.89 25.49 -24.55
C MET A 1 6.92 25.88 -23.49
N PRO A 2 8.19 26.13 -23.83
CA PRO A 2 9.12 25.20 -24.46
C PRO A 2 10.35 24.94 -23.56
N HIS A 3 11.13 23.93 -23.98
CA HIS A 3 12.43 23.52 -23.44
C HIS A 3 13.37 24.66 -23.03
N GLY A 4 13.96 24.52 -21.84
CA GLY A 4 14.99 25.39 -21.28
C GLY A 4 14.86 25.32 -19.76
N THR A 5 15.66 24.54 -19.05
CA THR A 5 17.11 24.64 -18.94
C THR A 5 17.74 23.26 -18.72
N GLN A 6 18.92 23.03 -19.31
CA GLN A 6 19.76 21.88 -19.02
C GLN A 6 19.95 21.70 -17.50
N PRO A 7 19.91 20.47 -16.95
CA PRO A 7 20.26 20.27 -15.55
C PRO A 7 21.76 20.57 -15.41
N VAL A 8 22.08 21.44 -14.45
CA VAL A 8 23.46 21.73 -14.07
C VAL A 8 24.07 20.42 -13.59
N ARG A 9 24.93 19.82 -14.43
CA ARG A 9 25.83 18.71 -14.07
C ARG A 9 26.74 19.17 -12.93
N VAL A 10 26.33 18.98 -11.68
CA VAL A 10 27.23 19.12 -10.51
C VAL A 10 27.75 17.75 -10.03
N LEU A 11 27.34 16.64 -10.67
CA LEU A 11 27.96 15.33 -10.46
C LEU A 11 29.20 15.17 -11.36
N GLY A 12 30.34 15.66 -10.86
CA GLY A 12 31.69 15.23 -11.19
C GLY A 12 32.16 15.49 -12.63
N ALA A 13 32.77 16.65 -12.86
CA ALA A 13 33.56 16.91 -14.07
C ALA A 13 34.76 15.94 -14.25
N ASP A 14 35.05 15.07 -13.26
CA ASP A 14 36.20 14.16 -13.20
C ASP A 14 35.79 12.65 -13.14
N LEU A 15 34.51 12.30 -13.11
CA LEU A 15 34.09 10.88 -12.99
C LEU A 15 34.63 9.96 -14.12
N PRO A 16 34.55 10.38 -15.40
CA PRO A 16 35.12 9.61 -16.51
C PRO A 16 36.65 9.48 -16.46
N GLU A 17 37.36 10.55 -16.05
CA GLU A 17 38.82 10.57 -15.93
C GLU A 17 39.29 9.71 -14.75
N THR A 18 38.59 9.81 -13.63
CA THR A 18 38.80 8.94 -12.46
C THR A 18 38.60 7.47 -12.79
N LEU A 19 37.57 7.10 -13.56
CA LEU A 19 37.37 5.72 -14.04
C LEU A 19 38.51 5.25 -14.95
N ALA A 20 39.03 6.11 -15.81
CA ALA A 20 40.15 5.79 -16.68
C ALA A 20 41.42 5.51 -15.86
N ARG A 21 41.75 6.38 -14.89
CA ARG A 21 42.88 6.19 -13.98
C ARG A 21 42.76 4.89 -13.17
N ILE A 22 41.58 4.61 -12.61
CA ILE A 22 41.31 3.37 -11.87
C ILE A 22 41.57 2.13 -12.75
N ALA A 23 41.17 2.18 -14.02
CA ALA A 23 41.39 1.09 -14.96
C ALA A 23 42.87 0.90 -15.31
N GLU A 24 43.62 1.99 -15.49
CA GLU A 24 45.06 2.00 -15.74
C GLU A 24 45.84 1.42 -14.55
N ASP A 25 45.54 1.91 -13.34
CA ASP A 25 46.20 1.52 -12.09
C ASP A 25 45.73 0.14 -11.58
N ARG A 26 44.64 -0.40 -12.14
CA ARG A 26 43.95 -1.62 -11.69
C ARG A 26 43.54 -1.56 -10.21
N ASP A 27 43.15 -0.38 -9.74
CA ASP A 27 42.71 -0.16 -8.36
C ASP A 27 41.23 -0.55 -8.18
N TRP A 28 41.00 -1.85 -7.99
CA TRP A 28 39.65 -2.38 -7.82
C TRP A 28 38.97 -1.96 -6.52
N ALA A 29 39.75 -1.55 -5.50
CA ALA A 29 39.18 -1.02 -4.26
C ALA A 29 38.60 0.38 -4.48
N ALA A 30 39.33 1.24 -5.22
CA ALA A 30 38.82 2.55 -5.63
C ALA A 30 37.60 2.42 -6.56
N LEU A 31 37.60 1.44 -7.48
CA LEU A 31 36.43 1.16 -8.33
C LEU A 31 35.19 0.83 -7.50
N GLU A 32 35.37 0.02 -6.46
CA GLU A 32 34.28 -0.44 -5.59
C GLU A 32 33.71 0.72 -4.77
N ALA A 33 34.56 1.58 -4.20
CA ALA A 33 34.14 2.80 -3.49
C ALA A 33 33.39 3.78 -4.41
N LEU A 34 33.87 3.98 -5.64
CA LEU A 34 33.21 4.83 -6.64
C LEU A 34 31.83 4.28 -7.01
N CYS A 35 31.73 2.97 -7.24
CA CYS A 35 30.45 2.32 -7.50
C CYS A 35 29.45 2.54 -6.36
N ASP A 36 29.87 2.36 -5.11
CA ASP A 36 28.98 2.54 -3.97
C ASP A 36 28.41 3.95 -3.84
N GLN A 37 29.19 4.96 -4.21
CA GLN A 37 28.74 6.36 -4.16
C GLN A 37 27.81 6.69 -5.33
N HIS A 38 28.07 6.15 -6.52
CA HIS A 38 27.48 6.67 -7.76
C HIS A 38 26.59 5.69 -8.52
N ILE A 39 26.39 4.45 -8.08
CA ILE A 39 25.69 3.42 -8.89
C ILE A 39 24.28 3.83 -9.36
N LEU A 40 23.56 4.65 -8.57
CA LEU A 40 22.22 5.14 -8.94
C LEU A 40 22.25 6.34 -9.91
N ALA A 41 23.40 6.99 -10.07
CA ALA A 41 23.64 8.06 -11.04
C ALA A 41 24.22 7.54 -12.38
N VAL A 42 24.50 6.23 -12.48
CA VAL A 42 25.10 5.64 -13.67
C VAL A 42 24.07 5.53 -14.81
N GLU A 43 24.22 6.41 -15.80
CA GLU A 43 23.45 6.41 -17.06
C GLU A 43 24.30 6.91 -18.25
N GLY A 44 23.81 6.70 -19.48
CA GLY A 44 24.43 7.21 -20.71
C GLY A 44 25.91 6.81 -20.87
N GLU A 45 26.76 7.77 -21.19
CA GLU A 45 28.19 7.55 -21.42
C GLU A 45 28.94 7.03 -20.18
N LEU A 46 28.54 7.47 -18.98
CA LEU A 46 29.13 7.00 -17.73
C LEU A 46 28.87 5.51 -17.53
N ALA A 47 27.68 5.02 -17.89
CA ALA A 47 27.36 3.60 -17.84
C ALA A 47 28.20 2.74 -18.79
N ILE A 48 28.44 3.25 -20.01
CA ILE A 48 29.28 2.57 -21.00
C ILE A 48 30.72 2.46 -20.48
N ARG A 49 31.26 3.57 -19.97
CA ARG A 49 32.62 3.61 -19.41
C ARG A 49 32.75 2.72 -18.17
N LEU A 50 31.80 2.77 -17.25
CA LEU A 50 31.81 1.91 -16.07
C LEU A 50 31.72 0.43 -16.44
N LEU A 51 30.83 0.06 -17.38
CA LEU A 51 30.71 -1.33 -17.84
C LEU A 51 32.00 -1.81 -18.50
N PHE A 52 32.67 -0.95 -19.28
CA PHE A 52 33.98 -1.25 -19.85
C PHE A 52 35.02 -1.51 -18.75
N VAL A 53 35.17 -0.62 -17.78
CA VAL A 53 36.14 -0.80 -16.68
C VAL A 53 35.82 -2.07 -15.88
N LEU A 54 34.55 -2.32 -15.58
CA LEU A 54 34.12 -3.55 -14.89
C LEU A 54 34.42 -4.82 -15.70
N SER A 55 34.47 -4.75 -17.03
CA SER A 55 34.86 -5.88 -17.88
C SER A 55 36.35 -6.20 -17.84
N LEU A 56 37.18 -5.26 -17.37
CA LEU A 56 38.62 -5.46 -17.16
C LEU A 56 38.95 -6.14 -15.83
N VAL A 57 37.99 -6.20 -14.89
CA VAL A 57 38.18 -6.80 -13.57
C VAL A 57 38.30 -8.33 -13.72
N PRO A 58 39.40 -8.95 -13.24
CA PRO A 58 39.57 -10.40 -13.31
C PRO A 58 38.46 -11.17 -12.58
N ALA A 59 38.14 -12.38 -13.04
CA ALA A 59 37.07 -13.20 -12.45
C ALA A 59 37.32 -13.61 -10.99
N GLU A 60 38.58 -13.66 -10.54
CA GLU A 60 38.90 -13.85 -9.11
C GLU A 60 38.57 -12.62 -8.27
N GLU A 61 38.92 -11.42 -8.76
CA GLU A 61 38.61 -10.16 -8.08
C GLU A 61 37.10 -9.91 -8.00
N LEU A 62 36.35 -10.18 -9.07
CA LEU A 62 34.89 -10.09 -9.04
C LEU A 62 34.26 -11.04 -8.02
N ARG A 63 34.80 -12.26 -7.86
CA ARG A 63 34.32 -13.21 -6.84
C ARG A 63 34.67 -12.77 -5.41
N ALA A 64 35.81 -12.11 -5.22
CA ALA A 64 36.22 -11.57 -3.94
C ALA A 64 35.49 -10.26 -3.56
N ARG A 65 34.91 -9.55 -4.54
CA ARG A 65 34.30 -8.23 -4.39
C ARG A 65 32.83 -8.23 -4.82
N PRO A 66 31.91 -8.73 -3.97
CA PRO A 66 30.50 -8.88 -4.32
C PRO A 66 29.80 -7.55 -4.67
N ARG A 67 30.28 -6.40 -4.17
CA ARG A 67 29.72 -5.08 -4.55
C ARG A 67 30.00 -4.74 -6.01
N LEU A 68 31.15 -5.16 -6.57
CA LEU A 68 31.44 -4.99 -7.99
C LEU A 68 30.50 -5.82 -8.88
N MET A 69 30.09 -7.01 -8.43
CA MET A 69 29.08 -7.80 -9.14
C MET A 69 27.72 -7.07 -9.20
N ILE A 70 27.31 -6.44 -8.09
CA ILE A 70 26.09 -5.63 -8.03
C ILE A 70 26.20 -4.43 -8.98
N ALA A 71 27.34 -3.72 -8.95
CA ALA A 71 27.61 -2.62 -9.86
C ALA A 71 27.61 -3.04 -11.34
N TRP A 72 28.11 -4.23 -11.64
CA TRP A 72 28.09 -4.80 -12.99
C TRP A 72 26.66 -4.96 -13.52
N ILE A 73 25.76 -5.51 -12.71
CA ILE A 73 24.32 -5.61 -13.07
C ILE A 73 23.74 -4.21 -13.32
N GLY A 74 24.04 -3.25 -12.44
CA GLY A 74 23.61 -1.86 -12.58
C GLY A 74 24.06 -1.23 -13.89
N ALA A 75 25.35 -1.30 -14.21
CA ALA A 75 25.96 -0.73 -15.40
C ALA A 75 25.46 -1.44 -16.68
N TYR A 76 25.40 -2.78 -16.68
CA TYR A 76 24.92 -3.57 -17.82
C TYR A 76 23.51 -3.15 -18.24
N TYR A 77 22.59 -3.02 -17.29
CA TYR A 77 21.21 -2.63 -17.60
C TYR A 77 21.07 -1.14 -17.94
N ALA A 78 21.94 -0.26 -17.43
CA ALA A 78 21.96 1.14 -17.89
C ALA A 78 22.35 1.25 -19.36
N VAL A 79 23.30 0.42 -19.83
CA VAL A 79 23.74 0.41 -21.23
C VAL A 79 22.71 -0.23 -22.14
N ASN A 80 22.16 -1.38 -21.75
CA ASN A 80 21.32 -2.19 -22.63
C ASN A 80 19.83 -1.85 -22.57
N GLN A 81 19.36 -1.18 -21.51
CA GLN A 81 17.95 -0.79 -21.32
C GLN A 81 17.82 0.66 -20.80
N PRO A 82 18.36 1.67 -21.50
CA PRO A 82 18.49 3.03 -20.99
C PRO A 82 17.14 3.75 -20.77
N HIS A 83 16.08 3.36 -21.47
CA HIS A 83 14.77 4.02 -21.43
C HIS A 83 13.72 3.27 -20.59
N SER A 84 14.10 2.20 -19.89
CA SER A 84 13.15 1.40 -19.09
C SER A 84 12.99 2.00 -17.69
N SER A 85 11.96 2.82 -17.48
CA SER A 85 11.64 3.44 -16.18
C SER A 85 11.27 2.43 -15.07
N GLU A 86 10.72 1.26 -15.44
CA GLU A 86 10.28 0.25 -14.46
C GLU A 86 11.40 -0.70 -14.01
N LEU A 87 12.55 -0.69 -14.71
CA LEU A 87 13.74 -1.49 -14.39
C LEU A 87 13.50 -2.98 -14.06
N ARG A 88 12.45 -3.61 -14.60
CA ARG A 88 12.03 -4.99 -14.23
C ARG A 88 13.14 -6.03 -14.37
N ALA A 89 13.82 -6.06 -15.52
CA ALA A 89 14.87 -7.03 -15.77
C ALA A 89 16.09 -6.80 -14.87
N TYR A 90 16.42 -5.53 -14.61
CA TYR A 90 17.45 -5.14 -13.64
C TYR A 90 17.10 -5.62 -12.24
N LEU A 91 15.90 -5.31 -11.74
CA LEU A 91 15.45 -5.67 -10.39
C LEU A 91 15.49 -7.18 -10.18
N ARG A 92 15.05 -7.98 -11.17
CA ARG A 92 15.13 -9.45 -11.11
C ARG A 92 16.56 -9.95 -10.89
N HIS A 93 17.51 -9.53 -11.72
CA HIS A 93 18.90 -9.99 -11.60
C HIS A 93 19.58 -9.44 -10.35
N TYR A 94 19.26 -8.20 -9.98
CA TYR A 94 19.74 -7.56 -8.76
C TYR A 94 19.31 -8.34 -7.51
N THR A 95 18.04 -8.76 -7.44
CA THR A 95 17.53 -9.55 -6.31
C THR A 95 18.01 -10.99 -6.32
N GLU A 96 18.08 -11.65 -7.47
CA GLU A 96 18.67 -13.00 -7.59
C GLU A 96 20.14 -13.04 -7.15
N LEU A 97 20.92 -12.00 -7.49
CA LEU A 97 22.27 -11.86 -6.99
C LEU A 97 22.27 -11.56 -5.48
N GLY A 98 21.44 -10.61 -5.03
CA GLY A 98 21.31 -10.25 -3.62
C GLY A 98 21.01 -11.45 -2.73
N THR A 99 20.03 -12.28 -3.08
CA THR A 99 19.67 -13.50 -2.36
C THR A 99 20.82 -14.50 -2.30
N ARG A 100 21.54 -14.71 -3.41
CA ARG A 100 22.70 -15.62 -3.44
C ARG A 100 23.85 -15.11 -2.56
N LEU A 101 24.14 -13.82 -2.61
CA LEU A 101 25.18 -13.22 -1.78
C LEU A 101 24.81 -13.24 -0.29
N ALA A 102 23.52 -13.06 0.04
CA ALA A 102 23.02 -13.15 1.41
C ALA A 102 23.25 -14.52 2.03
N ALA A 103 23.02 -15.59 1.25
CA ALA A 103 23.17 -16.97 1.70
C ALA A 103 24.61 -17.29 2.15
N THR A 104 25.59 -16.53 1.68
CA THR A 104 27.01 -16.69 2.00
C THR A 104 27.56 -15.60 2.91
N LEU A 105 26.77 -14.59 3.28
CA LEU A 105 27.23 -13.44 4.07
C LEU A 105 27.29 -13.78 5.56
N ASP A 106 28.50 -13.89 6.11
CA ASP A 106 28.74 -14.02 7.55
C ASP A 106 28.66 -12.64 8.23
N ILE A 107 27.45 -12.23 8.61
CA ILE A 107 27.21 -10.91 9.24
C ILE A 107 28.06 -10.69 10.50
N PRO A 108 28.17 -11.63 11.46
CA PRO A 108 29.06 -11.48 12.61
C PRO A 108 30.55 -11.30 12.24
N GLY A 109 31.02 -11.98 11.19
CA GLY A 109 32.41 -11.93 10.74
C GLY A 109 32.74 -10.74 9.83
N GLU A 110 31.74 -10.13 9.20
CA GLU A 110 31.93 -9.02 8.25
C GLU A 110 32.52 -7.78 8.93
N THR A 111 33.48 -7.15 8.27
CA THR A 111 34.22 -5.98 8.75
C THR A 111 33.96 -4.71 7.92
N SER A 112 33.39 -4.84 6.72
CA SER A 112 33.02 -3.73 5.85
C SER A 112 31.56 -3.33 6.05
N VAL A 113 31.33 -2.08 6.47
CA VAL A 113 29.98 -1.51 6.56
C VAL A 113 29.36 -1.35 5.17
N ALA A 114 30.18 -1.05 4.15
CA ALA A 114 29.67 -0.94 2.79
C ALA A 114 29.18 -2.27 2.23
N THR A 115 29.87 -3.39 2.51
CA THR A 115 29.39 -4.72 2.14
C THR A 115 28.07 -5.04 2.85
N LEU A 116 27.97 -4.79 4.17
CA LEU A 116 26.73 -4.99 4.93
C LEU A 116 25.56 -4.21 4.33
N VAL A 117 25.75 -2.95 3.97
CA VAL A 117 24.70 -2.10 3.41
C VAL A 117 24.37 -2.50 1.97
N THR A 118 25.36 -2.60 1.08
CA THR A 118 25.14 -2.86 -0.35
C THR A 118 24.60 -4.27 -0.59
N VAL A 119 25.24 -5.30 -0.03
CA VAL A 119 24.79 -6.70 -0.20
C VAL A 119 23.55 -6.97 0.64
N GLY A 120 23.54 -6.52 1.89
CA GLY A 120 22.44 -6.77 2.81
C GLY A 120 21.12 -6.13 2.35
N THR A 121 21.14 -4.90 1.82
CA THR A 121 19.91 -4.30 1.28
C THR A 121 19.46 -4.95 -0.03
N ALA A 122 20.38 -5.43 -0.88
CA ALA A 122 20.02 -6.22 -2.06
C ALA A 122 19.29 -7.53 -1.67
N ALA A 123 19.79 -8.20 -0.63
CA ALA A 123 19.16 -9.38 -0.04
C ALA A 123 17.78 -9.08 0.55
N MET A 124 17.64 -7.99 1.30
CA MET A 124 16.34 -7.55 1.84
C MET A 124 15.31 -7.33 0.73
N ILE A 125 15.67 -6.63 -0.35
CA ILE A 125 14.78 -6.42 -1.51
C ILE A 125 14.40 -7.78 -2.11
N GLY A 126 15.35 -8.71 -2.26
CA GLY A 126 15.09 -10.04 -2.77
C GLY A 126 14.12 -10.86 -1.91
N LEU A 127 14.26 -10.81 -0.58
CA LEU A 127 13.32 -11.44 0.35
C LEU A 127 11.91 -10.84 0.21
N ARG A 128 11.78 -9.51 0.14
CA ARG A 128 10.48 -8.86 -0.06
C ARG A 128 9.81 -9.22 -1.38
N MET A 129 10.59 -9.32 -2.46
CA MET A 129 10.07 -9.76 -3.77
C MET A 129 9.58 -11.22 -3.77
N GLN A 130 9.94 -12.02 -2.76
CA GLN A 130 9.46 -13.39 -2.56
C GLN A 130 8.29 -13.45 -1.57
N GLY A 131 7.91 -12.32 -0.96
CA GLY A 131 6.94 -12.27 0.13
C GLY A 131 7.54 -12.59 1.51
N ALA A 132 8.86 -12.67 1.67
CA ALA A 132 9.49 -12.92 2.96
C ALA A 132 9.76 -11.60 3.72
N CYS A 133 8.73 -10.76 3.93
CA CYS A 133 8.89 -9.43 4.54
C CYS A 133 9.39 -9.49 6.00
N ALA A 134 8.93 -10.48 6.78
CA ALA A 134 9.39 -10.66 8.15
C ALA A 134 10.90 -11.02 8.21
N GLU A 135 11.34 -11.93 7.35
CA GLU A 135 12.76 -12.31 7.22
C GLU A 135 13.61 -11.12 6.72
N ALA A 136 13.08 -10.33 5.79
CA ALA A 136 13.74 -9.12 5.31
C ALA A 136 13.96 -8.11 6.45
N GLU A 137 13.01 -7.97 7.36
CA GLU A 137 13.14 -7.08 8.51
C GLU A 137 14.10 -7.62 9.57
N GLU A 138 14.04 -8.91 9.88
CA GLU A 138 15.01 -9.56 10.79
C GLU A 138 16.44 -9.39 10.26
N LEU A 139 16.65 -9.59 8.96
CA LEU A 139 17.92 -9.32 8.30
C LEU A 139 18.31 -7.84 8.45
N GLY A 140 17.38 -6.91 8.18
CA GLY A 140 17.61 -5.48 8.32
C GLY A 140 18.03 -5.07 9.74
N GLU A 141 17.42 -5.65 10.77
CA GLU A 141 17.78 -5.42 12.17
C GLU A 141 19.19 -5.91 12.48
N ARG A 142 19.53 -7.14 12.07
CA ARG A 142 20.89 -7.70 12.25
C ARG A 142 21.95 -6.85 11.56
N LEU A 143 21.69 -6.40 10.34
CA LEU A 143 22.57 -5.49 9.59
C LEU A 143 22.73 -4.15 10.30
N THR A 144 21.64 -3.59 10.84
CA THR A 144 21.65 -2.32 11.58
C THR A 144 22.53 -2.42 12.82
N VAL A 145 22.35 -3.49 13.62
CA VAL A 145 23.13 -3.74 14.83
C VAL A 145 24.62 -3.89 14.49
N ARG A 146 24.95 -4.68 13.46
CA ARG A 146 26.34 -4.91 13.06
C ARG A 146 27.01 -3.63 12.53
N ALA A 147 26.32 -2.88 11.67
CA ALA A 147 26.84 -1.62 11.14
C ALA A 147 27.09 -0.60 12.26
N ALA A 148 26.22 -0.53 13.27
CA ALA A 148 26.40 0.35 14.43
C ALA A 148 27.60 -0.04 15.31
N GLN A 149 27.96 -1.33 15.38
CA GLN A 149 29.16 -1.79 16.09
C GLN A 149 30.45 -1.41 15.35
N LEU A 150 30.44 -1.43 14.02
CA LEU A 150 31.60 -1.14 13.20
C LEU A 150 31.84 0.36 12.98
N SER A 151 30.77 1.15 12.81
CA SER A 151 30.84 2.58 12.43
C SER A 151 31.75 3.45 13.32
N PRO A 152 31.87 3.24 14.65
CA PRO A 152 32.76 4.03 15.50
C PRO A 152 34.25 3.65 15.41
N LEU A 153 34.58 2.50 14.79
CA LEU A 153 35.94 1.97 14.79
C LEU A 153 36.82 2.67 13.74
N PRO A 154 38.08 3.00 14.07
CA PRO A 154 38.99 3.63 13.12
C PRO A 154 39.36 2.66 11.97
N GLY A 155 39.44 3.18 10.75
CA GLY A 155 39.82 2.41 9.56
C GLY A 155 38.69 1.60 8.92
N VAL A 156 37.47 1.69 9.45
CA VAL A 156 36.26 1.15 8.81
C VAL A 156 35.85 2.06 7.64
N ASP A 157 35.33 1.44 6.58
CA ASP A 157 34.83 2.13 5.41
C ASP A 157 33.59 2.99 5.72
N ALA A 158 33.45 4.08 4.97
CA ALA A 158 32.29 4.97 5.11
C ALA A 158 31.00 4.24 4.72
N VAL A 159 29.90 4.57 5.41
CA VAL A 159 28.57 4.04 5.09
C VAL A 159 28.16 4.51 3.69
N PRO A 160 27.97 3.62 2.71
CA PRO A 160 27.53 4.02 1.39
C PRO A 160 26.07 4.44 1.46
N ARG A 161 25.72 5.53 0.76
CA ARG A 161 24.35 6.05 0.67
C ARG A 161 23.72 6.17 2.08
N THR A 162 24.32 6.97 2.95
CA THR A 162 23.89 7.12 4.35
C THR A 162 22.38 7.18 4.50
N GLY A 163 21.83 6.39 5.43
CA GLY A 163 20.38 6.24 5.65
C GLY A 163 19.68 5.20 4.75
N TRP A 164 20.36 4.64 3.73
CA TRP A 164 19.76 3.67 2.80
C TRP A 164 19.23 2.41 3.47
N LEU A 165 19.96 1.86 4.45
CA LEU A 165 19.49 0.70 5.21
C LEU A 165 18.19 1.01 5.98
N SER A 166 18.13 2.14 6.69
CA SER A 166 16.91 2.60 7.37
C SER A 166 15.76 2.81 6.38
N MET A 167 16.03 3.38 5.20
CA MET A 167 15.02 3.55 4.15
C MET A 167 14.45 2.20 3.72
N GLN A 168 15.32 1.22 3.43
CA GLN A 168 14.92 -0.11 2.98
C GLN A 168 14.13 -0.87 4.04
N ARG A 169 14.49 -0.74 5.33
CA ARG A 169 13.70 -1.26 6.45
C ARG A 169 12.34 -0.55 6.56
N GLY A 170 12.30 0.77 6.35
CA GLY A 170 11.05 1.53 6.30
C GLY A 170 10.08 0.99 5.26
N LEU A 171 10.58 0.63 4.06
CA LEU A 171 9.76 -0.01 3.03
C LEU A 171 9.29 -1.40 3.44
N THR A 172 10.15 -2.21 4.06
CA THR A 172 9.74 -3.50 4.63
C THR A 172 8.59 -3.34 5.63
N ARG A 173 8.75 -2.45 6.61
CA ARG A 173 7.72 -2.16 7.63
C ARG A 173 6.44 -1.62 7.02
N SER A 174 6.54 -0.80 5.96
CA SER A 174 5.38 -0.30 5.21
C SER A 174 4.57 -1.45 4.61
N LEU A 175 5.23 -2.47 4.04
CA LEU A 175 4.58 -3.62 3.43
C LEU A 175 4.04 -4.62 4.47
N MET A 176 4.69 -4.68 5.64
CA MET A 176 4.24 -5.45 6.81
C MET A 176 3.07 -4.82 7.56
N ASP A 177 2.61 -3.64 7.13
CA ASP A 177 1.55 -2.88 7.78
C ASP A 177 1.92 -2.19 9.11
N ASP A 178 3.22 -2.09 9.40
CA ASP A 178 3.76 -1.42 10.58
C ASP A 178 4.12 0.04 10.25
N PHE A 179 3.08 0.85 9.99
CA PHE A 179 3.27 2.25 9.59
C PHE A 179 3.99 3.12 10.63
N PRO A 180 3.76 2.98 11.95
CA PRO A 180 4.53 3.74 12.94
C PRO A 180 6.03 3.47 12.86
N ALA A 181 6.46 2.21 12.79
CA ALA A 181 7.88 1.87 12.65
C ALA A 181 8.43 2.32 11.29
N ALA A 182 7.65 2.18 10.21
CA ALA A 182 8.05 2.64 8.88
C ALA A 182 8.33 4.15 8.85
N VAL A 183 7.44 4.95 9.43
CA VAL A 183 7.59 6.42 9.51
C VAL A 183 8.86 6.81 10.27
N GLU A 184 9.15 6.13 11.38
CA GLU A 184 10.37 6.40 12.15
C GLU A 184 11.63 6.10 11.34
N LEU A 185 11.66 4.93 10.69
CA LEU A 185 12.79 4.53 9.85
C LEU A 185 13.00 5.45 8.64
N TYR A 186 11.93 5.92 8.00
CA TYR A 186 12.06 6.90 6.91
C TYR A 186 12.51 8.26 7.40
N ARG A 187 12.05 8.72 8.57
CA ARG A 187 12.55 9.97 9.17
C ARG A 187 14.03 9.87 9.51
N GLN A 188 14.45 8.76 10.10
CA GLN A 188 15.85 8.48 10.36
C GLN A 188 16.65 8.48 9.05
N ALA A 189 16.16 7.82 8.00
CA ALA A 189 16.81 7.82 6.69
C ALA A 189 16.95 9.23 6.10
N TYR A 190 15.90 10.05 6.19
CA TYR A 190 15.91 11.43 5.72
C TYR A 190 16.85 12.33 6.54
N GLN A 191 16.87 12.19 7.87
CA GLN A 191 17.75 12.96 8.76
C GLN A 191 19.23 12.62 8.56
N HIS A 192 19.53 11.35 8.23
CA HIS A 192 20.89 10.88 7.98
C HIS A 192 21.36 11.13 6.54
N ALA A 193 20.45 11.46 5.62
CA ALA A 193 20.87 11.94 4.30
C ALA A 193 21.62 13.27 4.49
N THR A 194 22.84 13.34 3.96
CA THR A 194 23.74 14.49 4.14
C THR A 194 23.40 15.60 3.14
N VAL A 195 23.99 16.79 3.31
CA VAL A 195 23.83 17.96 2.41
C VAL A 195 24.52 17.74 1.03
N GLU A 196 25.05 16.54 0.77
CA GLU A 196 25.81 16.22 -0.44
C GLU A 196 24.95 15.49 -1.48
N PRO A 197 25.15 15.75 -2.79
CA PRO A 197 24.40 15.11 -3.89
C PRO A 197 24.42 13.57 -3.86
N ILE A 198 25.40 12.96 -3.19
CA ILE A 198 25.59 11.50 -3.08
C ILE A 198 24.45 10.82 -2.30
N THR A 199 23.75 11.52 -1.40
CA THR A 199 22.64 10.93 -0.61
C THR A 199 21.25 11.33 -1.11
N ALA A 200 21.17 12.09 -2.22
CA ALA A 200 19.90 12.58 -2.78
C ALA A 200 18.90 11.45 -3.03
N ALA A 201 19.37 10.26 -3.44
CA ALA A 201 18.51 9.10 -3.65
C ALA A 201 17.79 8.62 -2.37
N THR A 202 18.51 8.57 -1.25
CA THR A 202 17.95 8.16 0.05
C THR A 202 16.91 9.17 0.51
N ALA A 203 17.24 10.47 0.48
CA ALA A 203 16.33 11.53 0.88
C ALA A 203 15.08 11.58 -0.01
N LEU A 204 15.26 11.47 -1.33
CA LEU A 204 14.17 11.48 -2.30
C LEU A 204 13.20 10.32 -2.06
N ASN A 205 13.71 9.10 -1.86
CA ASN A 205 12.84 7.95 -1.64
C ASN A 205 12.20 7.93 -0.26
N ALA A 206 12.91 8.36 0.79
CA ALA A 206 12.35 8.49 2.13
C ALA A 206 11.20 9.52 2.17
N THR A 207 11.38 10.69 1.54
CA THR A 207 10.33 11.71 1.46
C THR A 207 9.12 11.26 0.62
N ALA A 208 9.37 10.59 -0.51
CA ALA A 208 8.31 9.99 -1.33
C ALA A 208 7.47 8.96 -0.54
N ASN A 209 8.11 8.05 0.18
CA ASN A 209 7.40 7.02 0.95
C ASN A 209 6.74 7.56 2.23
N LEU A 210 7.31 8.59 2.86
CA LEU A 210 6.62 9.32 3.94
C LEU A 210 5.33 9.97 3.43
N ALA A 211 5.39 10.67 2.29
CA ALA A 211 4.22 11.24 1.66
C ALA A 211 3.18 10.15 1.35
N MET A 212 3.61 8.99 0.82
CA MET A 212 2.75 7.85 0.50
C MET A 212 1.98 7.35 1.73
N ILE A 213 2.68 7.07 2.85
CA ILE A 213 2.03 6.59 4.08
C ILE A 213 1.04 7.62 4.60
N PHE A 214 1.45 8.89 4.72
CA PHE A 214 0.57 9.93 5.25
C PHE A 214 -0.65 10.16 4.33
N GLY A 215 -0.48 10.11 3.01
CA GLY A 215 -1.58 10.20 2.04
C GLY A 215 -2.55 9.02 2.15
N HIS A 216 -2.01 7.81 2.21
CA HIS A 216 -2.78 6.57 2.37
C HIS A 216 -3.64 6.60 3.65
N LEU A 217 -3.06 7.04 4.77
CA LEU A 217 -3.74 7.16 6.06
C LEU A 217 -4.68 8.39 6.17
N GLY A 218 -4.70 9.28 5.17
CA GLY A 218 -5.55 10.46 5.13
C GLY A 218 -5.00 11.70 5.83
N HIS A 219 -3.71 11.73 6.18
CA HIS A 219 -3.01 12.90 6.72
C HIS A 219 -2.54 13.85 5.61
N GLY A 220 -3.47 14.35 4.77
CA GLY A 220 -3.16 15.14 3.57
C GLY A 220 -2.23 16.34 3.80
N ALA A 221 -2.43 17.10 4.89
CA ALA A 221 -1.55 18.23 5.22
C ALA A 221 -0.09 17.80 5.47
N ILE A 222 0.13 16.67 6.14
CA ILE A 222 1.48 16.13 6.40
C ILE A 222 2.06 15.54 5.10
N ALA A 223 1.24 14.84 4.31
CA ALA A 223 1.65 14.31 3.02
C ALA A 223 2.17 15.42 2.09
N ARG A 224 1.44 16.53 1.97
CA ARG A 224 1.85 17.71 1.18
C ARG A 224 3.17 18.31 1.66
N GLN A 225 3.39 18.40 2.98
CA GLN A 225 4.68 18.87 3.51
C GLN A 225 5.86 17.95 3.14
N TRP A 226 5.64 16.65 2.97
CA TRP A 226 6.69 15.73 2.50
C TRP A 226 6.86 15.80 0.99
N LEU A 227 5.78 15.99 0.23
CA LEU A 227 5.83 16.25 -1.21
C LEU A 227 6.62 17.52 -1.53
N ASP A 228 6.40 18.61 -0.79
CA ASP A 228 7.13 19.85 -0.99
C ASP A 228 8.64 19.68 -0.71
N ARG A 229 9.00 18.90 0.30
CA ARG A 229 10.41 18.53 0.56
C ARG A 229 10.97 17.66 -0.57
N MET A 230 10.21 16.68 -1.04
CA MET A 230 10.59 15.79 -2.14
C MET A 230 10.90 16.58 -3.43
N ARG A 231 10.08 17.58 -3.77
CA ARG A 231 10.26 18.43 -4.97
C ARG A 231 11.56 19.23 -4.95
N GLY A 232 12.11 19.50 -3.77
CA GLY A 232 13.40 20.19 -3.61
C GLY A 232 14.62 19.30 -3.80
N ILE A 233 14.44 17.99 -4.06
CA ILE A 233 15.53 17.01 -4.16
C ILE A 233 15.63 16.51 -5.60
N GLU A 234 16.79 16.73 -6.23
CA GLU A 234 17.04 16.22 -7.57
C GLU A 234 17.26 14.70 -7.57
N SER A 235 16.74 14.04 -8.60
CA SER A 235 16.98 12.61 -8.81
C SER A 235 18.39 12.39 -9.37
N PRO A 236 19.13 11.36 -8.91
CA PRO A 236 20.50 11.10 -9.36
C PRO A 236 20.60 10.72 -10.85
N SER A 237 19.54 10.18 -11.44
CA SER A 237 19.46 9.85 -12.87
C SER A 237 18.00 9.77 -13.32
N GLU A 238 17.74 9.94 -14.62
CA GLU A 238 16.39 9.74 -15.17
C GLU A 238 15.93 8.29 -14.97
N ARG A 239 16.87 7.36 -15.11
CA ARG A 239 16.64 5.92 -15.07
C ARG A 239 15.99 5.44 -13.77
N VAL A 240 16.42 5.96 -12.62
CA VAL A 240 15.90 5.53 -11.31
C VAL A 240 14.83 6.45 -10.75
N ARG A 241 14.55 7.59 -11.41
CA ARG A 241 13.61 8.61 -10.91
C ARG A 241 12.26 8.03 -10.54
N PHE A 242 11.69 7.22 -11.42
CA PHE A 242 10.39 6.60 -11.18
C PHE A 242 10.38 5.76 -9.90
N LEU A 243 11.35 4.86 -9.71
CA LEU A 243 11.43 4.02 -8.50
C LEU A 243 11.61 4.86 -7.22
N LEU A 244 12.35 5.96 -7.30
CA LEU A 244 12.60 6.81 -6.14
C LEU A 244 11.39 7.71 -5.79
N THR A 245 10.54 8.03 -6.76
CA THR A 245 9.46 9.04 -6.60
C THR A 245 8.04 8.48 -6.64
N VAL A 246 7.86 7.20 -7.02
CA VAL A 246 6.52 6.59 -7.18
C VAL A 246 5.65 6.71 -5.91
N GLY A 247 6.23 6.64 -4.71
CA GLY A 247 5.50 6.87 -3.46
C GLY A 247 4.92 8.29 -3.37
N GLY A 248 5.64 9.30 -3.87
CA GLY A 248 5.18 10.67 -3.98
C GLY A 248 4.03 10.80 -4.97
N THR A 249 4.13 10.17 -6.14
CA THR A 249 3.03 10.16 -7.13
C THR A 249 1.76 9.50 -6.57
N ILE A 250 1.90 8.43 -5.78
CA ILE A 250 0.76 7.81 -5.09
C ILE A 250 0.15 8.77 -4.06
N ALA A 251 0.97 9.53 -3.33
CA ALA A 251 0.49 10.53 -2.38
C ALA A 251 -0.22 11.71 -3.06
N GLU A 252 0.30 12.19 -4.20
CA GLU A 252 -0.35 13.18 -5.04
C GLU A 252 -1.69 12.67 -5.57
N GLY A 253 -1.77 11.39 -5.96
CA GLY A 253 -3.02 10.75 -6.33
C GLY A 253 -4.03 10.70 -5.17
N TRP A 254 -3.60 10.40 -3.94
CA TRP A 254 -4.46 10.48 -2.77
C TRP A 254 -4.94 11.91 -2.47
N ASP A 255 -4.08 12.91 -2.61
CA ASP A 255 -4.46 14.33 -2.46
C ASP A 255 -5.49 14.74 -3.50
N ALA A 256 -5.26 14.37 -4.76
CA ALA A 256 -6.19 14.59 -5.86
C ALA A 256 -7.54 13.93 -5.60
N LEU A 257 -7.56 12.66 -5.19
CA LEU A 257 -8.79 11.93 -4.87
C LEU A 257 -9.52 12.53 -3.65
N ASP A 258 -8.79 12.89 -2.59
CA ASP A 258 -9.36 13.53 -1.39
C ASP A 258 -10.07 14.83 -1.76
N ARG A 259 -9.54 15.58 -2.74
CA ARG A 259 -10.09 16.83 -3.24
C ARG A 259 -11.03 16.66 -4.44
N TYR A 260 -11.35 15.44 -4.87
CA TYR A 260 -12.15 15.15 -6.08
C TYR A 260 -11.61 15.81 -7.37
N ASP A 261 -10.29 15.84 -7.52
CA ASP A 261 -9.57 16.33 -8.71
C ASP A 261 -9.33 15.19 -9.70
N GLU A 262 -10.29 14.95 -10.59
CA GLU A 262 -10.22 13.82 -11.54
C GLU A 262 -9.04 13.91 -12.51
N ALA A 263 -8.71 15.12 -12.98
CA ALA A 263 -7.63 15.33 -13.94
C ALA A 263 -6.27 15.00 -13.34
N SER A 264 -5.97 15.56 -12.17
CA SER A 264 -4.69 15.31 -11.48
C SER A 264 -4.56 13.84 -11.06
N LEU A 265 -5.67 13.22 -10.66
CA LEU A 265 -5.70 11.79 -10.32
C LEU A 265 -5.42 10.92 -11.55
N ALA A 266 -6.00 11.24 -12.71
CA ALA A 266 -5.77 10.52 -13.96
C ALA A 266 -4.30 10.57 -14.38
N ASP A 267 -3.63 11.72 -14.24
CA ASP A 267 -2.19 11.86 -14.50
C ASP A 267 -1.37 10.95 -13.58
N CYS A 268 -1.69 10.92 -12.28
CA CYS A 268 -1.01 10.06 -11.30
C CYS A 268 -1.21 8.57 -11.61
N LEU A 269 -2.41 8.16 -12.01
CA LEU A 269 -2.73 6.77 -12.39
C LEU A 269 -2.08 6.38 -13.72
N GLY A 270 -1.93 7.32 -14.66
CA GLY A 270 -1.19 7.10 -15.90
C GLY A 270 0.29 6.77 -15.65
N ILE A 271 0.89 7.39 -14.63
CA ILE A 271 2.28 7.13 -14.22
C ILE A 271 2.40 5.81 -13.43
N THR A 272 1.59 5.66 -12.38
CA THR A 272 1.68 4.53 -11.44
C THR A 272 1.13 3.21 -12.01
N GLY A 273 0.19 3.29 -12.96
CA GLY A 273 -0.52 2.16 -13.54
C GLY A 273 -1.68 1.67 -12.65
N ASP A 274 -2.15 0.46 -12.94
CA ASP A 274 -3.33 -0.15 -12.33
C ASP A 274 -2.99 -1.12 -11.17
N GLY A 275 -1.74 -1.11 -10.73
CA GLY A 275 -1.20 -2.00 -9.69
C GLY A 275 -0.72 -3.36 -10.19
N THR A 276 -0.85 -3.70 -11.47
CA THR A 276 -0.35 -4.99 -12.03
C THR A 276 1.15 -4.99 -12.30
N LYS A 277 1.78 -3.80 -12.30
CA LYS A 277 3.23 -3.65 -12.43
C LYS A 277 3.96 -4.30 -11.26
N GLN A 278 5.13 -4.88 -11.53
CA GLN A 278 6.02 -5.51 -10.54
C GLN A 278 6.79 -4.46 -9.73
N LEU A 279 6.07 -3.64 -8.95
CA LEU A 279 6.62 -2.62 -8.06
C LEU A 279 6.41 -3.07 -6.62
N GLU A 280 7.38 -2.88 -5.73
CA GLU A 280 7.23 -3.27 -4.32
C GLU A 280 6.04 -2.54 -3.66
N VAL A 281 5.81 -1.27 -4.02
CA VAL A 281 4.71 -0.44 -3.50
C VAL A 281 3.36 -0.69 -4.19
N TRP A 282 3.21 -1.74 -5.00
CA TRP A 282 1.95 -2.05 -5.68
C TRP A 282 0.71 -2.09 -4.77
N PRO A 283 0.77 -2.50 -3.47
CA PRO A 283 -0.42 -2.47 -2.62
C PRO A 283 -0.99 -1.06 -2.44
N PHE A 284 -0.12 -0.04 -2.42
CA PHE A 284 -0.53 1.36 -2.29
C PHE A 284 -1.10 1.92 -3.61
N VAL A 285 -0.57 1.46 -4.76
CA VAL A 285 -1.17 1.73 -6.08
C VAL A 285 -2.56 1.09 -6.15
N ALA A 286 -2.68 -0.19 -5.78
CA ALA A 286 -3.96 -0.89 -5.77
C ALA A 286 -4.99 -0.19 -4.86
N ALA A 287 -4.57 0.30 -3.69
CA ALA A 287 -5.45 1.05 -2.80
C ALA A 287 -6.02 2.32 -3.46
N LEU A 288 -5.17 3.07 -4.18
CA LEU A 288 -5.59 4.26 -4.91
C LEU A 288 -6.50 3.89 -6.11
N VAL A 289 -6.15 2.86 -6.87
CA VAL A 289 -6.92 2.35 -8.02
C VAL A 289 -8.31 1.91 -7.61
N PHE A 290 -8.44 1.15 -6.51
CA PHE A 290 -9.76 0.73 -6.02
C PHE A 290 -10.56 1.88 -5.43
N ALA A 291 -9.91 2.84 -4.77
CA ALA A 291 -10.60 4.02 -4.28
C ALA A 291 -11.11 4.90 -5.43
N HIS A 292 -10.32 5.07 -6.51
CA HIS A 292 -10.74 5.69 -7.75
C HIS A 292 -11.92 4.92 -8.39
N GLY A 293 -11.76 3.62 -8.59
CA GLY A 293 -12.76 2.76 -9.23
C GLY A 293 -14.09 2.71 -8.48
N LEU A 294 -14.06 2.82 -7.15
CA LEU A 294 -15.24 2.92 -6.31
C LEU A 294 -15.97 4.27 -6.45
N ARG A 295 -15.26 5.38 -6.66
CA ARG A 295 -15.80 6.75 -6.53
C ARG A 295 -16.04 7.48 -7.85
N LEU A 296 -15.12 7.28 -8.79
CA LEU A 296 -15.04 7.99 -10.06
C LEU A 296 -15.09 7.03 -11.26
N GLY A 297 -14.85 5.74 -11.03
CA GLY A 297 -14.96 4.67 -12.03
C GLY A 297 -16.25 3.84 -11.91
N ASP A 298 -16.16 2.61 -12.40
CA ASP A 298 -17.22 1.61 -12.27
C ASP A 298 -16.86 0.55 -11.19
N PRO A 299 -17.64 0.43 -10.11
CA PRO A 299 -17.40 -0.55 -9.06
C PRO A 299 -17.42 -2.01 -9.55
N ALA A 300 -18.23 -2.35 -10.55
CA ALA A 300 -18.30 -3.71 -11.08
C ALA A 300 -17.02 -4.09 -11.83
N THR A 301 -16.53 -3.20 -12.71
CA THR A 301 -15.24 -3.35 -13.39
C THR A 301 -14.10 -3.42 -12.38
N SER A 302 -14.15 -2.61 -11.31
CA SER A 302 -13.13 -2.63 -10.25
C SER A 302 -13.15 -3.93 -9.44
N LEU A 303 -14.33 -4.52 -9.21
CA LEU A 303 -14.47 -5.83 -8.57
C LEU A 303 -13.88 -6.94 -9.44
N ALA A 304 -14.03 -6.87 -10.77
CA ALA A 304 -13.35 -7.78 -11.70
C ALA A 304 -11.82 -7.60 -11.69
N HIS A 305 -11.35 -6.35 -11.60
CA HIS A 305 -9.91 -6.03 -11.55
C HIS A 305 -9.18 -6.62 -10.33
N LEU A 306 -9.87 -6.82 -9.20
CA LEU A 306 -9.32 -7.55 -8.04
C LEU A 306 -8.77 -8.94 -8.44
N GLY A 307 -9.44 -9.63 -9.36
CA GLY A 307 -8.99 -10.94 -9.86
C GLY A 307 -7.70 -10.83 -10.67
N ALA A 308 -7.62 -9.86 -11.58
CA ALA A 308 -6.43 -9.61 -12.40
C ALA A 308 -5.21 -9.26 -11.53
N LEU A 309 -5.39 -8.44 -10.49
CA LEU A 309 -4.33 -8.11 -9.54
C LEU A 309 -3.81 -9.33 -8.78
N ARG A 310 -4.70 -10.22 -8.31
CA ARG A 310 -4.29 -11.47 -7.65
C ARG A 310 -3.47 -12.37 -8.56
N LEU A 311 -3.77 -12.39 -9.87
CA LEU A 311 -3.03 -13.18 -10.85
C LEU A 311 -1.72 -12.53 -11.31
N SER A 312 -1.58 -11.22 -11.12
CA SER A 312 -0.40 -10.46 -11.54
C SER A 312 0.76 -10.56 -10.54
N HIS A 313 0.49 -11.01 -9.31
CA HIS A 313 1.46 -11.08 -8.21
C HIS A 313 1.51 -12.50 -7.63
N ALA A 314 2.66 -12.88 -7.08
CA ALA A 314 2.79 -14.19 -6.42
C ALA A 314 1.87 -14.28 -5.19
N PRO A 315 1.23 -15.43 -4.90
CA PRO A 315 0.34 -15.58 -3.75
C PRO A 315 0.96 -15.14 -2.42
N ALA A 316 2.22 -15.49 -2.18
CA ALA A 316 2.99 -15.10 -1.00
C ALA A 316 3.10 -13.56 -0.81
N ILE A 317 2.96 -12.77 -1.87
CA ILE A 317 3.00 -11.30 -1.81
C ILE A 317 1.61 -10.72 -1.55
N VAL A 318 0.56 -11.36 -2.07
CA VAL A 318 -0.82 -10.85 -2.01
C VAL A 318 -1.51 -11.17 -0.69
N GLU A 319 -1.12 -12.26 -0.02
CA GLU A 319 -1.84 -12.82 1.13
C GLU A 319 -1.37 -12.30 2.50
N GLN A 320 -0.57 -11.23 2.53
CA GLN A 320 0.03 -10.72 3.77
C GLN A 320 0.10 -9.18 3.83
N GLY A 321 0.35 -8.67 5.04
CA GLY A 321 0.65 -7.27 5.31
C GLY A 321 -0.36 -6.28 4.71
N THR A 322 0.14 -5.19 4.13
CA THR A 322 -0.72 -4.16 3.51
C THR A 322 -1.51 -4.69 2.31
N ALA A 323 -0.96 -5.65 1.55
CA ALA A 323 -1.63 -6.21 0.38
C ALA A 323 -2.96 -6.87 0.74
N VAL A 324 -2.99 -7.77 1.73
CA VAL A 324 -4.22 -8.45 2.13
C VAL A 324 -5.26 -7.45 2.66
N ARG A 325 -4.82 -6.43 3.43
CA ARG A 325 -5.71 -5.37 3.94
C ARG A 325 -6.38 -4.60 2.81
N VAL A 326 -5.59 -4.09 1.86
CA VAL A 326 -6.08 -3.32 0.72
C VAL A 326 -7.04 -4.16 -0.12
N MET A 327 -6.64 -5.39 -0.46
CA MET A 327 -7.44 -6.26 -1.32
C MET A 327 -8.77 -6.66 -0.66
N ARG A 328 -8.76 -7.01 0.62
CA ARG A 328 -9.98 -7.37 1.37
C ARG A 328 -10.88 -6.16 1.60
N ARG A 329 -10.32 -5.00 1.94
CA ARG A 329 -11.05 -3.74 2.09
C ARG A 329 -11.78 -3.39 0.79
N ALA A 330 -11.06 -3.38 -0.33
CA ALA A 330 -11.61 -3.10 -1.64
C ALA A 330 -12.70 -4.10 -2.02
N GLN A 331 -12.46 -5.40 -1.79
CA GLN A 331 -13.47 -6.44 -2.06
C GLN A 331 -14.77 -6.19 -1.31
N VAL A 332 -14.71 -5.87 -0.01
CA VAL A 332 -15.90 -5.58 0.79
C VAL A 332 -16.59 -4.31 0.28
N GLU A 333 -15.89 -3.20 0.09
CA GLU A 333 -16.51 -1.93 -0.34
C GLU A 333 -17.13 -2.03 -1.75
N LEU A 334 -16.48 -2.73 -2.68
CA LEU A 334 -16.99 -2.95 -4.03
C LEU A 334 -18.20 -3.91 -4.05
N LEU A 335 -18.23 -4.93 -3.19
CA LEU A 335 -19.41 -5.77 -3.02
C LEU A 335 -20.61 -4.97 -2.47
N ILE A 336 -20.38 -4.06 -1.52
CA ILE A 336 -21.44 -3.17 -1.03
C ILE A 336 -21.95 -2.28 -2.17
N ALA A 337 -21.05 -1.65 -2.92
CA ALA A 337 -21.38 -0.75 -4.02
C ALA A 337 -22.16 -1.46 -5.15
N THR A 338 -21.85 -2.73 -5.42
CA THR A 338 -22.55 -3.57 -6.42
C THR A 338 -23.80 -4.28 -5.89
N GLY A 339 -24.24 -3.96 -4.67
CA GLY A 339 -25.47 -4.51 -4.07
C GLY A 339 -25.34 -5.93 -3.50
N GLN A 340 -24.13 -6.49 -3.45
CA GLN A 340 -23.82 -7.82 -2.91
C GLN A 340 -23.55 -7.77 -1.39
N ALA A 341 -24.45 -7.12 -0.64
CA ALA A 341 -24.25 -6.79 0.77
C ALA A 341 -24.08 -8.02 1.69
N THR A 342 -24.80 -9.12 1.42
CA THR A 342 -24.66 -10.36 2.22
C THR A 342 -23.28 -10.99 2.05
N ARG A 343 -22.72 -10.99 0.83
CA ARG A 343 -21.35 -11.46 0.58
C ARG A 343 -20.32 -10.58 1.29
N ALA A 344 -20.51 -9.26 1.21
CA ALA A 344 -19.67 -8.32 1.95
C ALA A 344 -19.71 -8.59 3.46
N LEU A 345 -20.89 -8.88 4.02
CA LEU A 345 -21.05 -9.22 5.43
C LEU A 345 -20.30 -10.50 5.81
N GLN A 346 -20.36 -11.56 5.00
CA GLN A 346 -19.63 -12.80 5.29
C GLN A 346 -18.12 -12.56 5.35
N LEU A 347 -17.57 -11.82 4.38
CA LEU A 347 -16.15 -11.46 4.39
C LEU A 347 -15.74 -10.65 5.63
N THR A 348 -16.62 -9.78 6.14
CA THR A 348 -16.35 -9.06 7.39
C THR A 348 -16.39 -9.95 8.63
N LYS A 349 -17.18 -11.04 8.61
CA LYS A 349 -17.28 -12.01 9.72
C LYS A 349 -16.12 -13.00 9.75
N GLU A 350 -15.58 -13.35 8.59
CA GLU A 350 -14.42 -14.25 8.45
C GLU A 350 -13.09 -13.59 8.79
N ALA A 351 -13.05 -12.25 8.78
CA ALA A 351 -11.84 -11.50 9.07
C ALA A 351 -11.49 -11.53 10.57
N ASP A 352 -10.21 -11.29 10.86
CA ASP A 352 -9.72 -11.11 12.22
C ASP A 352 -10.55 -10.05 12.96
N PRO A 353 -11.13 -10.35 14.14
CA PRO A 353 -11.84 -9.38 14.97
C PRO A 353 -11.04 -8.12 15.31
N GLN A 354 -9.70 -8.18 15.26
CA GLN A 354 -8.81 -7.03 15.48
C GLN A 354 -8.54 -6.20 14.21
N ALA A 355 -9.11 -6.58 13.06
CA ALA A 355 -8.96 -5.86 11.80
C ALA A 355 -9.72 -4.51 11.81
N SER A 356 -9.12 -3.49 12.43
CA SER A 356 -9.68 -2.12 12.53
C SER A 356 -10.07 -1.53 11.17
N TRP A 357 -9.43 -1.97 10.09
CA TRP A 357 -9.66 -1.53 8.72
C TRP A 357 -10.91 -2.09 8.05
N LEU A 358 -11.60 -3.09 8.63
CA LEU A 358 -12.93 -3.52 8.17
C LEU A 358 -14.08 -2.89 8.95
N VAL A 359 -13.78 -2.15 10.01
CA VAL A 359 -14.81 -1.54 10.85
C VAL A 359 -15.64 -0.53 10.07
N LEU A 360 -15.02 0.30 9.23
CA LEU A 360 -15.75 1.26 8.39
C LEU A 360 -16.73 0.59 7.42
N PRO A 361 -16.30 -0.33 6.52
CA PRO A 361 -17.25 -0.98 5.62
C PRO A 361 -18.31 -1.80 6.36
N ALA A 362 -17.98 -2.41 7.51
CA ALA A 362 -18.96 -3.10 8.35
C ALA A 362 -20.01 -2.12 8.95
N ALA A 363 -19.58 -0.97 9.46
CA ALA A 363 -20.49 0.07 9.95
C ALA A 363 -21.38 0.61 8.83
N ARG A 364 -20.84 0.75 7.61
CA ARG A 364 -21.62 1.15 6.44
C ARG A 364 -22.70 0.13 6.10
N LEU A 365 -22.39 -1.17 6.09
CA LEU A 365 -23.39 -2.23 5.90
C LEU A 365 -24.53 -2.13 6.91
N ARG A 366 -24.19 -1.94 8.20
CA ARG A 366 -25.17 -1.79 9.29
C ARG A 366 -26.02 -0.54 9.10
N LEU A 367 -25.43 0.60 8.70
CA LEU A 367 -26.18 1.82 8.39
C LEU A 367 -27.18 1.60 7.26
N LEU A 368 -26.74 0.95 6.17
CA LEU A 368 -27.59 0.64 5.00
C LEU A 368 -28.68 -0.38 5.31
N ASN A 369 -28.47 -1.25 6.32
CA ASN A 369 -29.46 -2.19 6.84
C ASN A 369 -30.33 -1.59 7.98
N SER A 370 -30.24 -0.28 8.22
CA SER A 370 -31.00 0.45 9.26
C SER A 370 -30.67 0.08 10.71
N GLU A 371 -29.48 -0.45 10.98
CA GLU A 371 -29.01 -0.83 12.31
C GLU A 371 -28.24 0.32 13.00
N TYR A 372 -28.92 1.44 13.25
CA TYR A 372 -28.31 2.70 13.68
C TYR A 372 -27.59 2.62 15.04
N GLU A 373 -28.14 1.88 16.00
CA GLU A 373 -27.52 1.72 17.32
C GLU A 373 -26.16 1.00 17.24
N ALA A 374 -26.07 -0.02 16.38
CA ALA A 374 -24.81 -0.72 16.13
C ALA A 374 -23.76 0.22 15.51
N VAL A 375 -24.16 1.07 14.57
CA VAL A 375 -23.27 2.07 13.95
C VAL A 375 -22.72 3.04 15.00
N ARG A 376 -23.57 3.55 15.91
CA ARG A 376 -23.13 4.44 17.00
C ARG A 376 -22.13 3.76 17.93
N ALA A 377 -22.40 2.52 18.32
CA ALA A 377 -21.53 1.74 19.18
C ALA A 377 -20.15 1.48 18.53
N MET A 378 -20.13 1.13 17.25
CA MET A 378 -18.90 0.94 16.47
C MET A 378 -18.11 2.26 16.36
N ALA A 379 -18.77 3.35 15.97
CA ALA A 379 -18.12 4.66 15.81
C ALA A 379 -17.51 5.19 17.11
N SER A 380 -18.18 4.96 18.25
CA SER A 380 -17.70 5.42 19.56
C SER A 380 -16.39 4.75 20.00
N ARG A 381 -16.17 3.49 19.61
CA ARG A 381 -14.93 2.75 19.92
C ARG A 381 -13.80 3.08 18.95
N THR A 382 -14.12 3.33 17.68
CA THR A 382 -13.12 3.36 16.60
C THR A 382 -12.64 4.76 16.24
N SER A 383 -13.45 5.81 16.42
CA SER A 383 -13.13 7.17 15.91
C SER A 383 -11.82 7.75 16.46
N TRP A 384 -11.34 7.25 17.60
CA TRP A 384 -10.13 7.71 18.29
C TRP A 384 -9.14 6.59 18.63
N HIS A 385 -9.32 5.40 18.05
CA HIS A 385 -8.39 4.29 18.26
C HIS A 385 -7.07 4.55 17.51
N GLU A 386 -5.93 4.18 18.10
CA GLU A 386 -4.59 4.47 17.57
C GLU A 386 -4.35 3.90 16.17
N THR A 387 -5.02 2.79 15.85
CA THR A 387 -4.92 2.10 14.55
C THR A 387 -5.94 2.58 13.51
N THR A 388 -6.83 3.52 13.85
CA THR A 388 -7.82 4.05 12.92
C THR A 388 -7.19 5.15 12.07
N SER A 389 -7.20 4.98 10.74
CA SER A 389 -6.72 6.01 9.83
C SER A 389 -7.56 7.29 9.93
N ARG A 390 -6.96 8.45 9.62
CA ARG A 390 -7.70 9.72 9.56
C ARG A 390 -8.84 9.69 8.54
N ARG A 391 -8.62 8.97 7.43
CA ARG A 391 -9.63 8.73 6.39
C ARG A 391 -10.85 8.00 6.97
N ASP A 392 -10.62 6.94 7.75
CA ASP A 392 -11.69 6.17 8.37
C ASP A 392 -12.37 6.95 9.50
N ALA A 393 -11.61 7.68 10.32
CA ALA A 393 -12.16 8.49 11.40
C ALA A 393 -13.17 9.54 10.87
N ARG A 394 -12.85 10.23 9.77
CA ARG A 394 -13.78 11.18 9.10
C ARG A 394 -15.10 10.50 8.74
N GLN A 395 -15.02 9.36 8.06
CA GLN A 395 -16.21 8.67 7.59
C GLN A 395 -17.00 8.05 8.75
N MET A 396 -16.34 7.49 9.77
CA MET A 396 -17.01 6.96 10.97
C MET A 396 -17.78 8.05 11.72
N LEU A 397 -17.22 9.27 11.84
CA LEU A 397 -17.92 10.41 12.44
C LEU A 397 -19.16 10.81 11.62
N LEU A 398 -19.07 10.80 10.29
CA LEU A 398 -20.22 11.04 9.40
C LEU A 398 -21.29 9.95 9.56
N LEU A 399 -20.92 8.67 9.55
CA LEU A 399 -21.88 7.57 9.75
C LEU A 399 -22.55 7.64 11.13
N ARG A 400 -21.80 8.03 12.17
CA ARG A 400 -22.35 8.27 13.52
C ARG A 400 -23.37 9.40 13.52
N ALA A 401 -23.06 10.53 12.87
CA ALA A 401 -23.98 11.65 12.77
C ALA A 401 -25.28 11.28 12.05
N ILE A 402 -25.18 10.53 10.94
CA ILE A 402 -26.34 10.04 10.18
C ILE A 402 -27.17 9.07 11.03
N ALA A 403 -26.53 8.11 11.71
CA ALA A 403 -27.22 7.17 12.59
C ALA A 403 -27.96 7.89 13.72
N ALA A 404 -27.33 8.87 14.37
CA ALA A 404 -27.93 9.68 15.42
C ALA A 404 -29.13 10.50 14.90
N LEU A 405 -29.02 11.14 13.73
CA LEU A 405 -30.13 11.84 13.09
C LEU A 405 -31.33 10.94 12.82
N ARG A 406 -31.10 9.75 12.27
CA ARG A 406 -32.17 8.77 11.96
C ARG A 406 -32.86 8.23 13.22
N MET A 407 -32.22 8.33 14.38
CA MET A 407 -32.81 8.00 15.68
C MET A 407 -33.39 9.22 16.42
N GLY A 408 -33.32 10.42 15.83
CA GLY A 408 -33.84 11.65 16.42
C GLY A 408 -32.89 12.34 17.41
N ASP A 409 -31.66 11.84 17.61
CA ASP A 409 -30.67 12.44 18.48
C ASP A 409 -29.85 13.51 17.72
N ARG A 410 -30.42 14.70 17.62
CA ARG A 410 -29.77 15.84 16.92
C ARG A 410 -28.52 16.33 17.65
N ASP A 411 -28.44 16.16 18.97
CA ASP A 411 -27.34 16.70 19.76
C ASP A 411 -26.08 15.85 19.60
N GLU A 412 -26.20 14.53 19.62
CA GLU A 412 -25.06 13.66 19.29
C GLU A 412 -24.61 13.82 17.84
N ALA A 413 -25.56 14.00 16.92
CA ALA A 413 -25.22 14.25 15.53
C ALA A 413 -24.39 15.55 15.38
N ARG A 414 -24.75 16.63 16.08
CA ARG A 414 -23.96 17.88 16.12
C ARG A 414 -22.60 17.69 16.76
N GLN A 415 -22.53 16.96 17.87
CA GLN A 415 -21.24 16.63 18.51
C GLN A 415 -20.30 15.90 17.54
N SER A 416 -20.85 14.98 16.74
CA SER A 416 -20.09 14.25 15.72
C SER A 416 -19.57 15.19 14.63
N LEU A 417 -20.35 16.19 14.18
CA LEU A 417 -19.91 17.22 13.23
C LEU A 417 -18.84 18.16 13.82
N VAL A 418 -18.94 18.50 15.11
CA VAL A 418 -17.89 19.28 15.82
C VAL A 418 -16.57 18.51 15.90
N LEU A 419 -16.63 17.19 16.08
CA LEU A 419 -15.43 16.36 16.03
C LEU A 419 -14.88 16.22 14.61
N LEU A 420 -15.76 16.14 13.61
CA LEU A 420 -15.39 16.07 12.20
C LEU A 420 -14.56 17.30 11.77
N SER A 421 -14.93 18.51 12.21
CA SER A 421 -14.20 19.74 11.85
C SER A 421 -12.76 19.77 12.39
N ARG A 422 -12.41 18.94 13.38
CA ARG A 422 -11.05 18.79 13.90
C ARG A 422 -10.16 17.86 13.08
N VAL A 423 -10.76 17.04 12.22
CA VAL A 423 -10.06 15.97 11.50
C VAL A 423 -10.20 16.06 9.98
N ARG A 424 -11.16 16.87 9.50
CA ARG A 424 -11.41 17.17 8.09
C ARG A 424 -11.01 18.62 7.79
N THR A 425 -10.41 18.83 6.63
CA THR A 425 -10.07 20.16 6.11
C THR A 425 -11.14 20.64 5.09
N PRO A 426 -11.29 21.95 4.87
CA PRO A 426 -12.32 22.47 3.95
C PRO A 426 -12.15 22.07 2.47
N ASP A 427 -10.93 21.71 2.04
CA ASP A 427 -10.61 21.23 0.70
C ASP A 427 -10.94 19.74 0.48
N GLU A 428 -11.20 18.97 1.55
CA GLU A 428 -11.44 17.53 1.47
C GLU A 428 -12.89 17.22 1.10
N VAL A 429 -13.11 16.61 -0.05
CA VAL A 429 -14.44 16.33 -0.63
C VAL A 429 -14.85 14.86 -0.42
N LEU A 430 -13.88 13.95 -0.44
CA LEU A 430 -14.13 12.51 -0.56
C LEU A 430 -15.02 11.91 0.53
N SER A 431 -14.87 12.33 1.78
CA SER A 431 -15.66 11.83 2.90
C SER A 431 -17.15 12.15 2.73
N LEU A 432 -17.49 13.34 2.27
CA LEU A 432 -18.86 13.78 1.98
C LEU A 432 -19.39 13.13 0.70
N ALA A 433 -18.56 13.07 -0.34
CA ALA A 433 -18.89 12.44 -1.61
C ALA A 433 -19.19 10.93 -1.50
N SER A 434 -18.77 10.30 -0.40
CA SER A 434 -19.08 8.91 -0.09
C SER A 434 -20.51 8.68 0.44
N LEU A 435 -21.24 9.75 0.77
CA LEU A 435 -22.59 9.72 1.34
C LEU A 435 -23.67 9.83 0.26
N SER A 436 -24.91 9.46 0.60
CA SER A 436 -26.07 9.72 -0.25
C SER A 436 -26.38 11.23 -0.31
N PRO A 437 -26.98 11.75 -1.40
CA PRO A 437 -27.35 13.17 -1.49
C PRO A 437 -28.25 13.63 -0.34
N ALA A 438 -29.21 12.78 0.07
CA ALA A 438 -30.10 13.07 1.19
C ALA A 438 -29.34 13.18 2.52
N ASP A 439 -28.42 12.24 2.81
CA ASP A 439 -27.61 12.31 4.03
C ASP A 439 -26.69 13.55 4.03
N ARG A 440 -26.15 13.95 2.87
CA ARG A 440 -25.37 15.20 2.77
C ARG A 440 -26.23 16.41 3.13
N GLU A 441 -27.41 16.53 2.55
CA GLU A 441 -28.34 17.63 2.81
C GLU A 441 -28.74 17.70 4.28
N ASP A 442 -29.05 16.56 4.90
CA ASP A 442 -29.38 16.47 6.32
C ASP A 442 -28.25 16.98 7.23
N LEU A 443 -27.00 16.62 6.92
CA LEU A 443 -25.84 17.06 7.68
C LEU A 443 -25.55 18.56 7.48
N PHE A 444 -25.67 19.09 6.27
CA PHE A 444 -25.53 20.53 6.01
C PHE A 444 -26.63 21.37 6.71
N ARG A 445 -27.86 20.84 6.80
CA ARG A 445 -28.95 21.49 7.56
C ARG A 445 -28.73 21.40 9.07
N LEU A 446 -28.00 20.39 9.55
CA LEU A 446 -27.78 20.19 10.98
C LEU A 446 -26.74 21.17 11.55
N GLY A 447 -25.69 21.48 10.79
CA GLY A 447 -24.62 22.38 11.20
C GLY A 447 -23.66 22.73 10.07
N GLU A 448 -22.80 23.72 10.32
CA GLU A 448 -21.82 24.17 9.33
C GLU A 448 -20.72 23.13 9.10
N ILE A 449 -20.60 22.68 7.85
CA ILE A 449 -19.49 21.86 7.37
C ILE A 449 -18.70 22.72 6.38
N ALA A 450 -17.54 23.21 6.82
CA ALA A 450 -16.72 24.12 6.02
C ALA A 450 -16.26 23.47 4.70
N LEU A 451 -16.40 24.21 3.61
CA LEU A 451 -15.95 23.86 2.27
C LEU A 451 -15.35 25.11 1.61
N THR A 452 -14.31 24.95 0.80
CA THR A 452 -13.95 26.00 -0.17
C THR A 452 -14.93 25.99 -1.33
N ASP A 453 -14.97 27.09 -2.10
CA ASP A 453 -15.84 27.18 -3.27
C ASP A 453 -15.53 26.09 -4.30
N GLU A 454 -14.24 25.78 -4.55
CA GLU A 454 -13.87 24.69 -5.46
C GLU A 454 -14.31 23.33 -4.90
N ALA A 455 -14.16 23.11 -3.60
CA ALA A 455 -14.57 21.86 -2.97
C ALA A 455 -16.09 21.67 -3.04
N ALA A 456 -16.88 22.74 -2.87
CA ALA A 456 -18.32 22.70 -3.03
C ALA A 456 -18.74 22.37 -4.47
N GLN A 457 -18.08 22.99 -5.47
CA GLN A 457 -18.32 22.68 -6.88
C GLN A 457 -18.02 21.22 -7.23
N ARG A 458 -16.89 20.69 -6.73
CA ARG A 458 -16.52 19.28 -6.93
C ARG A 458 -17.47 18.32 -6.23
N LEU A 459 -17.91 18.65 -5.01
CA LEU A 459 -18.90 17.85 -4.28
C LEU A 459 -20.25 17.78 -5.03
N ALA A 460 -20.65 18.85 -5.71
CA ALA A 460 -21.88 18.88 -6.50
C ALA A 460 -21.87 17.90 -7.68
N LEU A 461 -20.68 17.57 -8.21
CA LEU A 461 -20.50 16.58 -9.27
C LEU A 461 -20.43 15.13 -8.75
N ALA A 462 -20.24 14.95 -7.44
CA ALA A 462 -20.04 13.63 -6.85
C ALA A 462 -21.32 12.79 -6.84
N ARG A 463 -21.26 11.62 -7.46
CA ARG A 463 -22.37 10.67 -7.58
C ARG A 463 -22.50 9.77 -6.34
N PRO A 464 -23.69 9.22 -6.05
CA PRO A 464 -23.85 8.19 -5.04
C PRO A 464 -23.08 6.93 -5.43
N VAL A 465 -22.40 6.33 -4.46
CA VAL A 465 -21.51 5.19 -4.69
C VAL A 465 -22.06 3.89 -4.11
N PHE A 466 -22.86 4.00 -3.06
CA PHE A 466 -23.48 2.87 -2.39
C PHE A 466 -25.00 2.93 -2.62
N PRO A 467 -25.68 1.77 -2.61
CA PRO A 467 -27.13 1.75 -2.63
C PRO A 467 -27.70 2.47 -1.39
N GLU A 468 -28.91 3.03 -1.49
CA GLU A 468 -29.55 3.74 -0.36
C GLU A 468 -29.88 2.80 0.81
N ARG A 469 -30.21 1.54 0.49
CA ARG A 469 -30.53 0.50 1.45
C ARG A 469 -30.02 -0.84 0.95
N VAL A 470 -29.71 -1.72 1.89
CA VAL A 470 -29.41 -3.13 1.62
C VAL A 470 -30.25 -4.00 2.54
N HIS A 471 -30.49 -5.24 2.12
CA HIS A 471 -31.09 -6.26 2.98
C HIS A 471 -30.04 -7.32 3.30
N LEU A 472 -29.66 -7.43 4.56
CA LEU A 472 -28.71 -8.44 5.02
C LEU A 472 -29.43 -9.74 5.37
N VAL A 473 -28.98 -10.84 4.76
CA VAL A 473 -29.45 -12.18 5.13
C VAL A 473 -28.45 -12.80 6.10
N GLU A 474 -28.85 -12.89 7.38
CA GLU A 474 -28.05 -13.53 8.42
C GLU A 474 -28.64 -14.89 8.83
N LEU A 475 -27.96 -15.97 8.41
CA LEU A 475 -28.24 -17.31 8.89
C LEU A 475 -27.57 -17.53 10.24
N THR A 476 -28.29 -18.17 11.16
CA THR A 476 -27.69 -18.69 12.39
C THR A 476 -26.78 -19.86 12.05
N HIS A 477 -25.83 -20.16 12.94
CA HIS A 477 -24.93 -21.30 12.76
C HIS A 477 -25.69 -22.61 12.47
N ARG A 478 -26.80 -22.87 13.18
CA ARG A 478 -27.63 -24.06 12.97
C ARG A 478 -28.35 -24.05 11.63
N GLU A 479 -28.86 -22.90 11.18
CA GLU A 479 -29.50 -22.77 9.86
C GLU A 479 -28.48 -22.99 8.74
N HIS A 480 -27.26 -22.46 8.88
CA HIS A 480 -26.17 -22.66 7.93
C HIS A 480 -25.77 -24.15 7.85
N VAL A 481 -25.56 -24.80 9.01
CA VAL A 481 -25.22 -26.24 9.06
C VAL A 481 -26.30 -27.07 8.36
N VAL A 482 -27.58 -26.84 8.67
CA VAL A 482 -28.66 -27.58 8.01
C VAL A 482 -28.68 -27.33 6.51
N LEU A 483 -28.50 -26.09 6.04
CA LEU A 483 -28.42 -25.79 4.61
C LEU A 483 -27.24 -26.47 3.93
N THR A 484 -26.08 -26.53 4.59
CA THR A 484 -24.88 -27.22 4.07
C THR A 484 -25.14 -28.71 3.89
N GLU A 485 -25.81 -29.35 4.86
CA GLU A 485 -26.16 -30.77 4.76
C GLU A 485 -27.22 -31.03 3.68
N LEU A 486 -28.17 -30.11 3.51
CA LEU A 486 -29.13 -30.17 2.41
C LEU A 486 -28.46 -29.93 1.05
N ASP A 487 -27.40 -29.14 0.96
CA ASP A 487 -26.63 -28.99 -0.27
C ASP A 487 -25.88 -30.28 -0.62
N ALA A 488 -25.32 -30.95 0.39
CA ALA A 488 -24.64 -32.24 0.28
C ALA A 488 -25.56 -33.43 -0.08
N GLY A 489 -26.83 -33.19 -0.43
CA GLY A 489 -27.76 -34.21 -0.89
C GLY A 489 -28.63 -34.84 0.20
N LEU A 490 -28.33 -34.63 1.49
CA LEU A 490 -29.04 -35.30 2.57
C LEU A 490 -30.53 -34.91 2.65
N THR A 491 -31.37 -35.86 3.03
CA THR A 491 -32.77 -35.66 3.39
C THR A 491 -32.89 -35.09 4.81
N ILE A 492 -34.00 -34.45 5.13
CA ILE A 492 -34.27 -33.91 6.49
C ILE A 492 -34.08 -34.99 7.58
N ALA A 493 -34.44 -36.24 7.31
CA ALA A 493 -34.27 -37.35 8.25
C ALA A 493 -32.80 -37.76 8.42
N GLU A 494 -32.01 -37.71 7.35
CA GLU A 494 -30.56 -37.95 7.41
C GLU A 494 -29.85 -36.82 8.14
N VAL A 495 -30.19 -35.56 7.88
CA VAL A 495 -29.67 -34.41 8.61
C VAL A 495 -29.98 -34.53 10.10
N ALA A 496 -31.22 -34.91 10.46
CA ALA A 496 -31.61 -35.11 11.85
C ALA A 496 -30.79 -36.21 12.55
N ARG A 497 -30.57 -37.34 11.88
CA ARG A 497 -29.69 -38.43 12.38
C ARG A 497 -28.24 -37.96 12.54
N LYS A 498 -27.69 -37.28 11.53
CA LYS A 498 -26.31 -36.81 11.50
C LYS A 498 -26.04 -35.78 12.60
N LEU A 499 -26.94 -34.81 12.77
CA LEU A 499 -26.81 -33.74 13.76
C LEU A 499 -27.30 -34.14 15.17
N VAL A 500 -27.78 -35.38 15.35
CA VAL A 500 -28.31 -35.91 16.62
C VAL A 500 -29.42 -35.01 17.20
N VAL A 501 -30.37 -34.61 16.36
CA VAL A 501 -31.54 -33.79 16.73
C VAL A 501 -32.83 -34.38 16.16
N SER A 502 -33.99 -33.89 16.62
CA SER A 502 -35.28 -34.34 16.09
C SER A 502 -35.50 -33.87 14.63
N VAL A 503 -36.24 -34.65 13.84
CA VAL A 503 -36.68 -34.27 12.49
C VAL A 503 -37.45 -32.94 12.50
N ASN A 504 -38.25 -32.69 13.54
CA ASN A 504 -39.00 -31.44 13.69
C ASN A 504 -38.09 -30.24 13.92
N THR A 505 -36.99 -30.43 14.65
CA THR A 505 -35.95 -29.40 14.83
C THR A 505 -35.35 -29.01 13.49
N VAL A 506 -34.97 -29.99 12.67
CA VAL A 506 -34.44 -29.72 11.32
C VAL A 506 -35.51 -29.05 10.45
N ARG A 507 -36.75 -29.54 10.39
CA ARG A 507 -37.84 -28.88 9.62
C ARG A 507 -38.03 -27.41 10.01
N THR A 508 -37.94 -27.10 11.30
CA THR A 508 -38.09 -25.73 11.80
C THR A 508 -36.92 -24.85 11.37
N GLN A 509 -35.69 -25.37 11.46
CA GLN A 509 -34.48 -24.68 10.99
C GLN A 509 -34.51 -24.45 9.48
N VAL A 510 -34.90 -25.46 8.68
CA VAL A 510 -35.09 -25.34 7.23
C VAL A 510 -36.12 -24.27 6.89
N LYS A 511 -37.30 -24.31 7.53
CA LYS A 511 -38.35 -23.31 7.29
C LYS A 511 -37.89 -21.90 7.63
N SER A 512 -37.15 -21.74 8.73
CA SER A 512 -36.58 -20.45 9.11
C SER A 512 -35.53 -19.97 8.11
N ALA A 513 -34.63 -20.85 7.68
CA ALA A 513 -33.60 -20.56 6.68
C ALA A 513 -34.21 -20.16 5.33
N TYR A 514 -35.20 -20.93 4.84
CA TYR A 514 -35.89 -20.66 3.58
C TYR A 514 -36.60 -19.31 3.62
N ARG A 515 -37.29 -19.00 4.74
CA ARG A 515 -37.92 -17.70 4.95
C ARG A 515 -36.90 -16.55 4.90
N LYS A 516 -35.74 -16.71 5.55
CA LYS A 516 -34.65 -15.70 5.52
C LYS A 516 -34.06 -15.51 4.13
N LEU A 517 -34.01 -16.58 3.33
CA LEU A 517 -33.57 -16.55 1.94
C LEU A 517 -34.66 -16.07 0.98
N GLY A 518 -35.92 -15.93 1.42
CA GLY A 518 -37.04 -15.62 0.53
C GLY A 518 -37.39 -16.77 -0.43
N ALA A 519 -37.08 -18.01 -0.06
CA ALA A 519 -37.31 -19.20 -0.87
C ALA A 519 -38.46 -20.06 -0.31
N SER A 520 -39.10 -20.84 -1.19
CA SER A 520 -40.17 -21.79 -0.86
C SER A 520 -39.83 -23.25 -1.15
N SER A 521 -38.72 -23.53 -1.85
CA SER A 521 -38.23 -24.86 -2.19
C SER A 521 -36.76 -25.05 -1.82
N ARG A 522 -36.30 -26.31 -1.80
CA ARG A 522 -34.88 -26.64 -1.55
C ARG A 522 -33.98 -26.04 -2.61
N GLU A 523 -34.33 -26.24 -3.87
CA GLU A 523 -33.58 -25.76 -5.02
C GLU A 523 -33.50 -24.23 -5.00
N GLY A 524 -34.62 -23.56 -4.73
CA GLY A 524 -34.67 -22.10 -4.63
C GLY A 524 -33.85 -21.57 -3.45
N ALA A 525 -33.87 -22.25 -2.30
CA ALA A 525 -33.09 -21.87 -1.13
C ALA A 525 -31.58 -22.04 -1.38
N LEU A 526 -31.17 -23.17 -1.96
CA LEU A 526 -29.77 -23.44 -2.30
C LEU A 526 -29.26 -22.45 -3.35
N MET A 527 -30.02 -22.23 -4.44
CA MET A 527 -29.69 -21.23 -5.46
C MET A 527 -29.48 -19.85 -4.83
N ARG A 528 -30.43 -19.42 -3.98
CA ARG A 528 -30.33 -18.11 -3.31
C ARG A 528 -29.18 -18.04 -2.32
N ALA A 529 -28.86 -19.15 -1.65
CA ALA A 529 -27.73 -19.23 -0.74
C ALA A 529 -26.39 -19.02 -1.48
N TYR A 530 -26.21 -19.66 -2.64
CA TYR A 530 -25.03 -19.45 -3.51
C TYR A 530 -24.94 -18.03 -4.06
N GLU A 531 -26.06 -17.45 -4.52
CA GLU A 531 -26.11 -16.05 -4.96
C GLU A 531 -25.68 -15.09 -3.86
N LEU A 532 -26.10 -15.34 -2.62
CA LEU A 532 -25.77 -14.52 -1.45
C LEU A 532 -24.40 -14.85 -0.83
N GLY A 533 -23.73 -15.92 -1.29
CA GLY A 533 -22.46 -16.41 -0.78
C GLY A 533 -22.54 -16.87 0.68
N VAL A 534 -23.65 -17.49 1.07
CA VAL A 534 -23.83 -18.12 2.40
C VAL A 534 -23.77 -19.65 2.34
N LEU A 535 -23.50 -20.19 1.16
CA LEU A 535 -22.98 -21.51 0.80
C LEU A 535 -22.00 -21.27 -0.34
#